data_AF-A0A822Z256-F1
#
_entry.id   AF-A0A822Z256-F1
#
_cell.length_a   1.000
_cell.length_b   1.000
_cell.length_c   1.000
_cell.angle_alpha   90.00
_cell.angle_beta   90.00
_cell.angle_gamma   90.00
#
_symmetry.space_group_name_H-M   'P 1'
#
loop_
_entity.id
_entity.type
_entity.pdbx_description
1 polymer ?
#
loop_
_entity_poly.entity_id
_entity_poly.type
_entity_poly.pdbx_seq_one_letter_code
_entity_poly.pdbx_strand_id
1 'polypeptide(L)'
;MEGKQLPTLVYMAREKRFHYHHNFKAGAMNALIRVSSQISNGEIILNVDCDMYSNNSESVRDALCFLMDEEKGNEIAYVQYPQVINNNTKNDIYGSLLRITNELHGLDGYGGPLYIGTGCFHRREALCGRKYNKEYKREWKRENTKKVKYNVKELEEKLKGLSSCTYEVKTGWGKEMGLVYGCPVEDVVTGLTIICRGWRAIYFSPARRSFLGLAPTTLAQALLQHKRWCEGHIKIVFSDHCSLWQGHGRIKAGLQIGYYVYNMWGFNCIPTLCYIIIPSLCLLQGIVLFPSISSPWFIPLAYLVIAKYTYSIGEFLFCGGTLQGWWNDQRMWMSRRTSSYLFALIDLILQALGFSKSAFLITAKVTDTDVSQRYEKEIMEFGIPSPLFLILATLALLNLFSLVMMSFKSVVMNTKAGDLEALSMQMLLCGTVVALNLPVYQALFLRKDKGHIPSPITFKSVVLSLSACIMSSY
;
A
#
# COMPACT_ATOMS: atom_id res chain seq x y z
N MET A 1 -42.78 9.16 -11.47
CA MET A 1 -41.95 9.21 -10.24
C MET A 1 -42.90 9.08 -9.05
N GLU A 2 -42.64 8.15 -8.11
CA GLU A 2 -43.56 7.79 -7.00
C GLU A 2 -43.62 8.81 -5.83
N GLY A 3 -43.05 10.02 -5.96
CA GLY A 3 -43.12 11.06 -4.93
C GLY A 3 -42.38 10.76 -3.61
N LYS A 4 -41.57 9.69 -3.53
CA LYS A 4 -40.80 9.33 -2.32
C LYS A 4 -39.59 10.25 -2.13
N GLN A 5 -39.32 10.62 -0.88
CA GLN A 5 -38.17 11.45 -0.51
C GLN A 5 -36.86 10.67 -0.67
N LEU A 6 -35.87 11.27 -1.36
CA LEU A 6 -34.53 10.71 -1.51
C LEU A 6 -33.59 11.14 -0.36
N PRO A 7 -32.50 10.39 -0.10
CA PRO A 7 -31.47 10.80 0.84
C PRO A 7 -30.89 12.18 0.49
N THR A 8 -30.65 13.00 1.53
CA THR A 8 -30.06 14.33 1.34
C THR A 8 -28.59 14.22 0.93
N LEU A 9 -28.26 14.83 -0.21
CA LEU A 9 -26.88 15.02 -0.65
C LEU A 9 -26.41 16.43 -0.30
N VAL A 10 -25.25 16.55 0.34
CA VAL A 10 -24.64 17.83 0.70
C VAL A 10 -23.31 17.95 -0.03
N TYR A 11 -23.16 18.98 -0.85
CA TYR A 11 -21.89 19.38 -1.42
C TYR A 11 -21.16 20.34 -0.48
N MET A 12 -19.87 20.12 -0.25
CA MET A 12 -19.05 20.95 0.61
C MET A 12 -17.69 21.20 -0.04
N ALA A 13 -17.30 22.47 -0.10
CA ALA A 13 -15.93 22.88 -0.34
C ALA A 13 -15.44 23.64 0.90
N ARG A 14 -14.29 23.22 1.44
CA ARG A 14 -13.67 23.90 2.59
C ARG A 14 -12.88 25.11 2.14
N GLU A 15 -12.79 26.12 3.01
CA GLU A 15 -11.98 27.30 2.76
C GLU A 15 -10.50 26.92 2.64
N LYS A 16 -9.82 27.48 1.63
CA LYS A 16 -8.37 27.38 1.49
C LYS A 16 -7.73 28.76 1.35
N ARG A 17 -6.65 28.99 2.10
CA ARG A 17 -5.86 30.22 2.07
C ARG A 17 -4.38 29.87 1.93
N PHE A 18 -3.62 30.75 1.29
CA PHE A 18 -2.20 30.55 0.97
C PHE A 18 -1.34 30.29 2.22
N HIS A 19 -1.62 30.99 3.32
CA HIS A 19 -0.83 30.90 4.56
C HIS A 19 -1.18 29.71 5.47
N TYR A 20 -2.16 28.89 5.11
CA TYR A 20 -2.62 27.77 5.93
C TYR A 20 -2.32 26.44 5.25
N HIS A 21 -1.75 25.49 5.99
CA HIS A 21 -1.54 24.14 5.49
C HIS A 21 -2.85 23.34 5.55
N HIS A 22 -3.15 22.56 4.50
CA HIS A 22 -4.48 21.98 4.31
C HIS A 22 -4.61 20.50 4.67
N ASN A 23 -3.53 19.78 5.00
CA ASN A 23 -3.58 18.37 5.45
C ASN A 23 -4.34 17.41 4.50
N PHE A 24 -4.32 17.69 3.19
CA PHE A 24 -4.87 16.83 2.11
C PHE A 24 -6.24 16.19 2.41
N LYS A 25 -6.32 14.84 2.39
CA LYS A 25 -7.53 14.03 2.61
C LYS A 25 -7.98 14.12 4.07
N ALA A 26 -7.06 13.96 5.03
CA ALA A 26 -7.33 14.07 6.47
C ALA A 26 -8.07 15.37 6.83
N GLY A 27 -7.58 16.52 6.35
CA GLY A 27 -8.21 17.82 6.62
C GLY A 27 -9.58 17.99 5.95
N ALA A 28 -9.80 17.36 4.79
CA ALA A 28 -11.12 17.35 4.15
C ALA A 28 -12.13 16.50 4.94
N MET A 29 -11.72 15.31 5.37
CA MET A 29 -12.56 14.41 6.17
C MET A 29 -12.89 15.02 7.53
N ASN A 30 -11.93 15.66 8.20
CA ASN A 30 -12.17 16.34 9.47
C ASN A 30 -13.20 17.47 9.35
N ALA A 31 -13.11 18.27 8.29
CA ALA A 31 -14.10 19.31 8.00
C ALA A 31 -15.51 18.71 7.75
N LEU A 32 -15.61 17.59 7.03
CA LEU A 32 -16.86 16.86 6.81
C LEU A 32 -17.46 16.31 8.11
N ILE A 33 -16.64 15.77 9.02
CA ILE A 33 -17.10 15.27 10.32
C ILE A 33 -17.72 16.41 11.13
N ARG A 34 -17.07 17.59 11.14
CA ARG A 34 -17.59 18.78 11.83
C ARG A 34 -18.89 19.29 11.22
N VAL A 35 -18.90 19.52 9.91
CA VAL A 35 -20.08 20.05 9.20
C VAL A 35 -21.27 19.10 9.33
N SER A 36 -21.07 17.79 9.16
CA SER A 36 -22.15 16.81 9.30
C SER A 36 -22.78 16.77 10.70
N SER A 37 -22.04 17.17 11.76
CA SER A 37 -22.58 17.26 13.12
C SER A 37 -23.72 18.27 13.26
N GLN A 38 -23.78 19.29 12.40
CA GLN A 38 -24.82 20.32 12.43
C GLN A 38 -25.96 20.05 11.43
N ILE A 39 -25.78 19.10 10.51
CA ILE A 39 -26.77 18.79 9.47
C ILE A 39 -27.61 17.57 9.86
N SER A 40 -26.96 16.41 9.97
CA SER A 40 -27.62 15.14 10.28
C SER A 40 -27.24 14.61 11.66
N ASN A 41 -26.07 15.01 12.17
CA ASN A 41 -25.45 14.47 13.38
C ASN A 41 -25.44 12.92 13.43
N GLY A 42 -25.32 12.27 12.27
CA GLY A 42 -25.41 10.81 12.18
C GLY A 42 -24.35 10.11 13.04
N GLU A 43 -24.76 9.14 13.85
CA GLU A 43 -23.89 8.49 14.84
C GLU A 43 -22.83 7.58 14.22
N ILE A 44 -23.13 7.01 13.05
CA ILE A 44 -22.22 6.18 12.26
C ILE A 44 -21.82 6.95 11.00
N ILE A 45 -20.53 6.91 10.68
CA ILE A 45 -19.92 7.58 9.53
C ILE A 45 -19.29 6.51 8.65
N LEU A 46 -19.76 6.40 7.41
CA LEU A 46 -19.10 5.62 6.38
C LEU A 46 -18.14 6.52 5.61
N ASN A 47 -16.88 6.09 5.46
CA ASN A 47 -15.93 6.72 4.55
C ASN A 47 -15.71 5.85 3.30
N VAL A 48 -15.70 6.49 2.14
CA VAL A 48 -15.47 5.83 0.85
C VAL A 48 -14.66 6.78 -0.04
N ASP A 49 -13.64 6.24 -0.71
CA ASP A 49 -12.87 6.99 -1.71
C ASP A 49 -13.63 7.15 -3.03
N CYS A 50 -13.24 8.13 -3.85
CA CYS A 50 -13.93 8.45 -5.10
C CYS A 50 -13.82 7.36 -6.18
N ASP A 51 -12.83 6.48 -6.05
CA ASP A 51 -12.58 5.34 -6.92
C ASP A 51 -13.15 4.03 -6.34
N MET A 52 -13.94 4.12 -5.26
CA MET A 52 -14.64 3.03 -4.60
C MET A 52 -16.15 3.27 -4.66
N TYR A 53 -16.92 2.23 -4.95
CA TYR A 53 -18.38 2.28 -4.97
C TYR A 53 -19.00 1.13 -4.18
N SER A 54 -20.21 1.36 -3.67
CA SER A 54 -20.98 0.34 -2.98
C SER A 54 -21.56 -0.67 -3.98
N ASN A 55 -21.24 -1.93 -3.78
CA ASN A 55 -21.70 -3.06 -4.59
C ASN A 55 -22.71 -3.94 -3.85
N ASN A 56 -22.90 -3.73 -2.55
CA ASN A 56 -23.88 -4.45 -1.73
C ASN A 56 -24.75 -3.47 -0.93
N SER A 57 -26.06 -3.46 -1.20
CA SER A 57 -27.04 -2.64 -0.47
C SER A 57 -27.12 -3.01 1.01
N GLU A 58 -26.76 -4.23 1.38
CA GLU A 58 -26.82 -4.72 2.76
C GLU A 58 -25.63 -4.27 3.61
N SER A 59 -24.60 -3.67 3.02
CA SER A 59 -23.37 -3.27 3.74
C SER A 59 -23.61 -2.39 4.96
N VAL A 60 -24.60 -1.49 4.90
CA VAL A 60 -25.00 -0.67 6.05
C VAL A 60 -25.64 -1.53 7.14
N ARG A 61 -26.55 -2.44 6.77
CA ARG A 61 -27.22 -3.33 7.72
C ARG A 61 -26.20 -4.25 8.40
N ASP A 62 -25.31 -4.86 7.63
CA ASP A 62 -24.28 -5.76 8.12
C ASP A 62 -23.34 -5.06 9.12
N ALA A 63 -22.91 -3.82 8.81
CA ALA A 63 -22.08 -3.05 9.73
C ALA A 63 -22.83 -2.69 11.04
N LEU A 64 -24.12 -2.36 10.93
CA LEU A 64 -24.95 -2.05 12.09
C LEU A 64 -25.17 -3.27 12.99
N CYS A 65 -25.25 -4.50 12.45
CA CYS A 65 -25.32 -5.71 13.27
C CYS A 65 -24.17 -5.80 14.29
N PHE A 66 -22.95 -5.44 13.89
CA PHE A 66 -21.82 -5.38 14.82
C PHE A 66 -21.90 -4.19 15.77
N LEU A 67 -22.18 -3.00 15.26
CA LEU A 67 -22.13 -1.75 16.04
C LEU A 67 -23.28 -1.62 17.06
N MET A 68 -24.42 -2.26 16.76
CA MET A 68 -25.65 -2.24 17.57
C MET A 68 -25.82 -3.50 18.43
N ASP A 69 -24.87 -4.44 18.40
CA ASP A 69 -24.89 -5.62 19.26
C ASP A 69 -24.99 -5.22 20.75
N GLU A 70 -25.91 -5.83 21.48
CA GLU A 70 -26.24 -5.42 22.85
C GLU A 70 -25.12 -5.73 23.86
N GLU A 71 -24.34 -6.78 23.59
CA GLU A 71 -23.27 -7.23 24.49
C GLU A 71 -21.94 -6.53 24.19
N LYS A 72 -21.54 -6.51 22.92
CA LYS A 72 -20.20 -6.11 22.47
C LYS A 72 -20.23 -4.92 21.50
N GLY A 73 -21.39 -4.48 21.01
CA GLY A 73 -21.46 -3.36 20.07
C GLY A 73 -20.88 -2.06 20.63
N ASN A 74 -21.02 -1.86 21.95
CA ASN A 74 -20.52 -0.67 22.65
C ASN A 74 -18.98 -0.55 22.68
N GLU A 75 -18.23 -1.65 22.56
CA GLU A 75 -16.75 -1.61 22.49
C GLU A 75 -16.23 -1.41 21.06
N ILE A 76 -17.08 -1.52 20.04
CA ILE A 76 -16.68 -1.43 18.64
C ILE A 76 -16.67 0.03 18.18
N ALA A 77 -15.50 0.50 17.76
CA ALA A 77 -15.30 1.82 17.18
C ALA A 77 -15.50 1.82 15.66
N TYR A 78 -15.09 0.77 14.96
CA TYR A 78 -15.28 0.69 13.52
C TYR A 78 -15.32 -0.73 12.96
N VAL A 79 -15.96 -0.86 11.80
CA VAL A 79 -16.05 -2.10 11.01
C VAL A 79 -15.39 -1.86 9.66
N GLN A 80 -14.25 -2.51 9.42
CA GLN A 80 -13.48 -2.42 8.19
C GLN A 80 -13.88 -3.53 7.21
N TYR A 81 -14.21 -3.15 5.98
CA TYR A 81 -14.45 -4.09 4.89
C TYR A 81 -13.18 -4.29 4.03
N PRO A 82 -13.04 -5.43 3.32
CA PRO A 82 -11.98 -5.62 2.34
C PRO A 82 -12.01 -4.57 1.23
N GLN A 83 -10.83 -4.11 0.81
CA GLN A 83 -10.67 -3.35 -0.42
C GLN A 83 -10.58 -4.31 -1.61
N VAL A 84 -11.67 -4.43 -2.38
CA VAL A 84 -11.70 -5.29 -3.56
C VAL A 84 -11.68 -4.45 -4.82
N ILE A 85 -10.97 -4.92 -5.84
CA ILE A 85 -10.77 -4.21 -7.10
C ILE A 85 -11.62 -4.86 -8.20
N ASN A 86 -12.32 -4.05 -9.00
CA ASN A 86 -13.22 -4.52 -10.06
C ASN A 86 -12.60 -4.50 -11.46
N ASN A 87 -11.72 -3.54 -11.77
CA ASN A 87 -11.10 -3.41 -13.10
C ASN A 87 -9.86 -4.28 -13.29
N ASN A 88 -9.66 -5.31 -12.46
CA ASN A 88 -8.45 -6.10 -12.50
C ASN A 88 -8.44 -7.07 -13.69
N THR A 89 -7.28 -7.24 -14.34
CA THR A 89 -7.14 -8.27 -15.37
C THR A 89 -7.04 -9.67 -14.75
N LYS A 90 -7.20 -10.70 -15.58
CA LYS A 90 -7.17 -12.12 -15.14
C LYS A 90 -5.93 -12.46 -14.30
N ASN A 91 -4.77 -11.94 -14.68
CA ASN A 91 -3.49 -12.22 -14.05
C ASN A 91 -2.88 -11.02 -13.31
N ASP A 92 -3.66 -9.96 -13.04
CA ASP A 92 -3.27 -8.79 -12.22
C ASP A 92 -1.82 -8.35 -12.44
N ILE A 93 -1.55 -7.77 -13.62
CA ILE A 93 -0.18 -7.49 -14.05
C ILE A 93 0.63 -6.59 -13.09
N TYR A 94 -0.06 -5.76 -12.29
CA TYR A 94 0.56 -4.86 -11.32
C TYR A 94 0.40 -5.31 -9.86
N GLY A 95 -0.12 -6.52 -9.61
CA GLY A 95 -0.28 -7.09 -8.27
C GLY A 95 -1.15 -6.20 -7.36
N SER A 96 -2.17 -5.55 -7.94
CA SER A 96 -2.96 -4.51 -7.30
C SER A 96 -3.82 -5.04 -6.17
N LEU A 97 -4.26 -6.29 -6.28
CA LEU A 97 -5.04 -6.94 -5.25
C LEU A 97 -4.07 -7.43 -4.15
N LEU A 98 -4.25 -6.93 -2.91
CA LEU A 98 -3.67 -7.55 -1.71
C LEU A 98 -4.41 -8.88 -1.47
N ARG A 99 -4.22 -9.86 -2.38
CA ARG A 99 -4.97 -11.13 -2.42
C ARG A 99 -4.86 -11.92 -1.13
N ILE A 100 -3.71 -11.79 -0.47
CA ILE A 100 -3.46 -12.39 0.84
C ILE A 100 -4.02 -11.44 1.91
N THR A 101 -5.33 -11.49 2.13
CA THR A 101 -6.02 -10.70 3.19
C THR A 101 -5.91 -11.34 4.58
N ASN A 102 -5.15 -12.44 4.73
CA ASN A 102 -5.00 -13.18 5.99
C ASN A 102 -4.44 -12.31 7.12
N GLU A 103 -3.64 -11.30 6.80
CA GLU A 103 -3.06 -10.39 7.78
C GLU A 103 -4.14 -9.63 8.58
N LEU A 104 -5.16 -9.10 7.90
CA LEU A 104 -6.23 -8.34 8.56
C LEU A 104 -7.12 -9.23 9.43
N HIS A 105 -7.40 -10.46 8.97
CA HIS A 105 -8.08 -11.46 9.79
C HIS A 105 -7.27 -11.84 11.03
N GLY A 106 -5.95 -11.99 10.89
CA GLY A 106 -5.05 -12.27 12.01
C GLY A 106 -5.07 -11.15 13.06
N LEU A 107 -5.01 -9.89 12.63
CA LEU A 107 -5.05 -8.73 13.52
C LEU A 107 -6.39 -8.56 14.22
N ASP A 108 -7.49 -8.88 13.52
CA ASP A 108 -8.84 -8.86 14.08
C ASP A 108 -8.96 -9.75 15.34
N GLY A 109 -8.33 -10.94 15.29
CA GLY A 109 -8.23 -11.85 16.44
C GLY A 109 -7.53 -11.25 17.68
N TYR A 110 -6.66 -10.25 17.49
CA TYR A 110 -5.94 -9.58 18.58
C TYR A 110 -6.57 -8.26 19.05
N GLY A 111 -7.71 -7.84 18.51
CA GLY A 111 -8.43 -6.65 18.99
C GLY A 111 -8.89 -5.70 17.90
N GLY A 112 -8.54 -5.96 16.64
CA GLY A 112 -9.12 -5.30 15.48
C GLY A 112 -8.14 -5.13 14.31
N PRO A 113 -8.63 -5.05 13.06
CA PRO A 113 -7.79 -4.81 11.89
C PRO A 113 -7.25 -3.39 11.87
N LEU A 114 -6.37 -3.09 10.90
CA LEU A 114 -6.05 -1.71 10.57
C LEU A 114 -7.25 -1.01 9.91
N TYR A 115 -7.40 0.29 10.17
CA TYR A 115 -8.20 1.17 9.33
C TYR A 115 -7.40 1.51 8.08
N ILE A 116 -7.92 1.13 6.90
CA ILE A 116 -7.21 1.22 5.61
C ILE A 116 -7.81 2.28 4.67
N GLY A 117 -8.54 3.26 5.20
CA GLY A 117 -8.82 4.51 4.47
C GLY A 117 -10.07 4.55 3.60
N THR A 118 -10.77 3.43 3.39
CA THR A 118 -12.03 3.35 2.63
C THR A 118 -12.86 2.12 3.05
N GLY A 119 -14.17 2.15 2.80
CA GLY A 119 -15.08 1.04 3.09
C GLY A 119 -15.15 0.73 4.60
N CYS A 120 -15.09 1.76 5.44
CA CYS A 120 -15.07 1.59 6.89
C CYS A 120 -16.24 2.36 7.54
N PHE A 121 -16.98 1.68 8.41
CA PHE A 121 -18.05 2.28 9.19
C PHE A 121 -17.52 2.64 10.56
N HIS A 122 -17.43 3.92 10.88
CA HIS A 122 -16.93 4.44 12.14
C HIS A 122 -18.06 4.90 13.05
N ARG A 123 -17.96 4.57 14.34
CA ARG A 123 -18.68 5.26 15.41
C ARG A 123 -18.14 6.69 15.53
N ARG A 124 -19.01 7.69 15.35
CA ARG A 124 -18.65 9.12 15.37
C ARG A 124 -17.86 9.50 16.61
N GLU A 125 -18.27 9.06 17.78
CA GLU A 125 -17.62 9.44 19.05
C GLU A 125 -16.18 8.95 19.15
N ALA A 126 -15.92 7.71 18.72
CA ALA A 126 -14.58 7.14 18.68
C ALA A 126 -13.70 7.93 17.71
N LEU A 127 -14.23 8.24 16.51
CA LEU A 127 -13.55 9.06 15.52
C LEU A 127 -13.33 10.50 16.00
N CYS A 128 -14.25 11.06 16.78
CA CYS A 128 -14.13 12.38 17.40
C CYS A 128 -13.29 12.39 18.68
N GLY A 129 -12.57 11.32 19.01
CA GLY A 129 -11.58 11.33 20.09
C GLY A 129 -12.05 10.83 21.45
N ARG A 130 -13.29 10.33 21.57
CA ARG A 130 -13.78 9.78 22.84
C ARG A 130 -12.95 8.56 23.25
N LYS A 131 -12.57 8.47 24.53
CA LYS A 131 -11.95 7.27 25.10
C LYS A 131 -13.03 6.24 25.44
N TYR A 132 -12.74 4.96 25.23
CA TYR A 132 -13.67 3.90 25.59
C TYR A 132 -13.78 3.79 27.11
N ASN A 133 -14.99 3.66 27.62
CA ASN A 133 -15.28 3.38 29.02
C ASN A 133 -16.28 2.22 29.09
N LYS A 134 -15.91 1.15 29.79
CA LYS A 134 -16.74 -0.06 29.96
C LYS A 134 -18.06 0.19 30.70
N GLU A 135 -18.09 1.18 31.60
CA GLU A 135 -19.27 1.53 32.38
C GLU A 135 -20.30 2.30 31.54
N TYR A 136 -19.84 2.93 30.45
CA TYR A 136 -20.70 3.66 29.54
C TYR A 136 -21.41 2.68 28.59
N LYS A 137 -22.64 2.30 28.94
CA LYS A 137 -23.55 1.62 28.02
C LYS A 137 -24.36 2.66 27.26
N ARG A 138 -24.26 2.65 25.92
CA ARG A 138 -25.04 3.56 25.08
C ARG A 138 -26.44 3.00 24.91
N GLU A 139 -27.44 3.77 25.30
CA GLU A 139 -28.80 3.56 24.84
C GLU A 139 -28.93 4.16 23.44
N TRP A 140 -29.34 3.36 22.47
CA TRP A 140 -29.75 3.83 21.15
C TRP A 140 -31.09 4.57 21.27
N LYS A 141 -31.07 5.73 21.92
CA LYS A 141 -32.27 6.57 22.03
C LYS A 141 -32.61 7.04 20.62
N ARG A 142 -33.86 6.82 20.20
CA ARG A 142 -34.50 7.66 19.19
C ARG A 142 -34.65 9.06 19.80
N GLU A 143 -33.54 9.78 19.95
CA GLU A 143 -33.64 11.20 20.20
C GLU A 143 -34.22 11.80 18.93
N ASN A 144 -35.52 12.11 19.00
CA ASN A 144 -36.08 13.26 18.30
C ASN A 144 -35.34 14.49 18.83
N THR A 145 -34.06 14.64 18.51
CA THR A 145 -33.35 15.90 18.64
C THR A 145 -34.22 16.85 17.83
N LYS A 146 -34.91 17.75 18.53
CA LYS A 146 -35.67 18.83 17.90
C LYS A 146 -34.71 19.47 16.92
N LYS A 147 -34.82 19.12 15.63
CA LYS A 147 -34.05 19.77 14.58
C LYS A 147 -34.47 21.21 14.67
N VAL A 148 -33.63 22.05 15.26
CA VAL A 148 -33.77 23.49 15.16
C VAL A 148 -33.87 23.73 13.66
N LYS A 149 -35.06 24.12 13.19
CA LYS A 149 -35.33 24.40 11.79
C LYS A 149 -34.62 25.71 11.47
N TYR A 150 -33.32 25.62 11.23
CA TYR A 150 -32.58 26.71 10.64
C TYR A 150 -33.09 26.92 9.23
N ASN A 151 -33.24 28.18 8.83
CA ASN A 151 -33.34 28.49 7.41
C ASN A 151 -32.03 28.05 6.72
N VAL A 152 -32.09 27.65 5.45
CA VAL A 152 -30.91 27.17 4.68
C VAL A 152 -29.77 28.19 4.74
N LYS A 153 -30.08 29.48 4.64
CA LYS A 153 -29.08 30.56 4.74
C LYS A 153 -28.43 30.65 6.12
N GLU A 154 -29.21 30.51 7.19
CA GLU A 154 -28.68 30.53 8.56
C GLU A 154 -27.80 29.31 8.85
N LEU A 155 -28.22 28.14 8.34
CA LEU A 155 -27.43 26.94 8.42
C LEU A 155 -26.11 27.11 7.66
N GLU A 156 -26.15 27.64 6.44
CA GLU A 156 -24.95 27.90 5.64
C GLU A 156 -23.96 28.83 6.36
N GLU A 157 -24.43 29.95 6.92
CA GLU A 157 -23.58 30.85 7.71
C GLU A 157 -22.95 30.16 8.92
N LYS A 158 -23.73 29.34 9.65
CA LYS A 158 -23.21 28.56 10.78
C LYS A 158 -22.15 27.55 10.35
N LEU A 159 -22.33 26.92 9.18
CA LEU A 159 -21.43 25.90 8.65
C LEU A 159 -20.10 26.49 8.12
N LYS A 160 -20.11 27.73 7.62
CA LYS A 160 -18.89 28.41 7.13
C LYS A 160 -17.78 28.39 8.19
N GLY A 161 -18.10 28.70 9.45
CA GLY A 161 -17.16 28.64 10.56
C GLY A 161 -16.51 27.27 10.75
N LEU A 162 -17.28 26.19 10.66
CA LEU A 162 -16.77 24.80 10.82
C LEU A 162 -15.85 24.34 9.68
N SER A 163 -16.04 24.94 8.51
CA SER A 163 -15.28 24.66 7.29
C SER A 163 -14.08 25.59 7.05
N SER A 164 -13.88 26.57 7.94
CA SER A 164 -12.81 27.56 7.79
C SER A 164 -11.43 26.94 7.99
N CYS A 165 -10.44 27.50 7.29
CA CYS A 165 -9.04 27.06 7.40
C CYS A 165 -8.41 27.38 8.78
N THR A 166 -9.04 28.24 9.57
CA THR A 166 -8.57 28.62 10.92
C THR A 166 -9.24 27.81 12.04
N TYR A 167 -10.30 27.04 11.74
CA TYR A 167 -11.09 26.36 12.76
C TYR A 167 -10.26 25.47 13.67
N GLU A 168 -9.25 24.81 13.09
CA GLU A 168 -8.46 23.78 13.77
C GLU A 168 -7.33 24.36 14.62
N VAL A 169 -7.08 25.68 14.52
CA VAL A 169 -6.04 26.37 15.29
C VAL A 169 -6.35 26.28 16.78
N LYS A 170 -5.41 25.75 17.57
CA LYS A 170 -5.52 25.50 19.01
C LYS A 170 -6.64 24.50 19.41
N THR A 171 -7.04 23.62 18.50
CA THR A 171 -7.98 22.52 18.80
C THR A 171 -7.28 21.15 18.82
N GLY A 172 -8.00 20.12 19.26
CA GLY A 172 -7.54 18.72 19.19
C GLY A 172 -7.70 18.06 17.81
N TRP A 173 -8.31 18.75 16.83
CA TRP A 173 -8.53 18.21 15.47
C TRP A 173 -7.21 17.94 14.75
N GLY A 174 -7.11 16.76 14.14
CA GLY A 174 -5.90 16.34 13.45
C GLY A 174 -4.77 15.84 14.36
N LYS A 175 -4.93 15.93 15.68
CA LYS A 175 -3.97 15.40 16.66
C LYS A 175 -4.57 14.21 17.40
N GLU A 176 -5.70 14.47 18.04
CA GLU A 176 -6.44 13.48 18.82
C GLU A 176 -7.86 13.26 18.30
N MET A 177 -8.46 14.24 17.62
CA MET A 177 -9.81 14.14 17.08
C MET A 177 -9.80 14.07 15.56
N GLY A 178 -10.68 13.24 15.00
CA GLY A 178 -10.76 13.00 13.57
C GLY A 178 -9.58 12.17 13.05
N LEU A 179 -9.29 12.31 11.76
CA LEU A 179 -8.12 11.72 11.13
C LEU A 179 -6.87 12.49 11.55
N VAL A 180 -5.83 11.75 11.92
CA VAL A 180 -4.55 12.27 12.40
C VAL A 180 -3.74 12.89 11.26
N TYR A 181 -3.11 14.04 11.49
CA TYR A 181 -2.32 14.77 10.48
C TYR A 181 -0.84 14.36 10.48
N GLY A 182 -0.13 14.77 9.44
CA GLY A 182 1.34 14.66 9.37
C GLY A 182 1.87 13.33 8.83
N CYS A 183 1.00 12.37 8.51
CA CYS A 183 1.39 11.08 7.92
C CYS A 183 0.64 10.82 6.61
N PRO A 184 1.33 10.37 5.52
CA PRO A 184 0.68 9.95 4.27
C PRO A 184 -0.28 8.76 4.37
N VAL A 185 -0.17 7.96 5.43
CA VAL A 185 -1.12 6.90 5.79
C VAL A 185 -1.87 7.29 7.07
N GLU A 186 -2.57 8.42 7.01
CA GLU A 186 -3.31 8.96 8.16
C GLU A 186 -4.35 7.98 8.70
N ASP A 187 -4.87 7.12 7.84
CA ASP A 187 -5.86 6.09 8.14
C ASP A 187 -5.31 5.10 9.15
N VAL A 188 -4.14 4.52 8.89
CA VAL A 188 -3.49 3.55 9.76
C VAL A 188 -3.19 4.15 11.14
N VAL A 189 -2.67 5.38 11.18
CA VAL A 189 -2.39 6.09 12.45
C VAL A 189 -3.68 6.39 13.21
N THR A 190 -4.73 6.79 12.51
CA THR A 190 -6.04 7.07 13.11
C THR A 190 -6.63 5.81 13.71
N GLY A 191 -6.58 4.69 12.99
CA GLY A 191 -7.02 3.38 13.47
C GLY A 191 -6.28 2.95 14.74
N LEU A 192 -4.94 3.03 14.73
CA LEU A 192 -4.12 2.73 15.91
C LEU A 192 -4.47 3.63 17.10
N THR A 193 -4.64 4.94 16.86
CA THR A 193 -4.96 5.91 17.91
C THR A 193 -6.33 5.64 18.53
N ILE A 194 -7.32 5.24 17.74
CA ILE A 194 -8.64 4.83 18.23
C ILE A 194 -8.53 3.58 19.11
N ILE A 195 -7.82 2.54 18.66
CA ILE A 195 -7.68 1.29 19.43
C ILE A 195 -6.89 1.53 20.73
N CYS A 196 -5.83 2.36 20.69
CA CYS A 196 -5.07 2.77 21.88
C CYS A 196 -5.90 3.53 22.93
N ARG A 197 -7.11 3.98 22.60
CA ARG A 197 -8.08 4.55 23.55
C ARG A 197 -9.01 3.53 24.18
N GLY A 198 -8.73 2.24 23.99
CA GLY A 198 -9.47 1.12 24.56
C GLY A 198 -10.61 0.60 23.67
N TRP A 199 -10.80 1.16 22.48
CA TRP A 199 -11.79 0.66 21.53
C TRP A 199 -11.32 -0.61 20.81
N ARG A 200 -12.28 -1.36 20.28
CA ARG A 200 -12.05 -2.48 19.35
C ARG A 200 -12.47 -2.13 17.93
N ALA A 201 -11.92 -2.86 16.98
CA ALA A 201 -12.37 -2.83 15.60
C ALA A 201 -12.73 -4.24 15.12
N ILE A 202 -13.50 -4.33 14.03
CA ILE A 202 -13.91 -5.59 13.41
C ILE A 202 -13.48 -5.59 11.95
N TYR A 203 -12.97 -6.72 11.46
CA TYR A 203 -12.80 -6.98 10.04
C TYR A 203 -13.93 -7.86 9.52
N PHE A 204 -14.72 -7.37 8.55
CA PHE A 204 -15.85 -8.12 8.02
C PHE A 204 -15.77 -8.31 6.51
N SER A 205 -15.65 -9.58 6.09
CA SER A 205 -15.57 -9.98 4.68
C SER A 205 -16.81 -10.79 4.28
N PRO A 206 -17.88 -10.13 3.78
CA PRO A 206 -19.09 -10.81 3.33
C PRO A 206 -18.87 -11.58 2.01
N ALA A 207 -19.71 -12.58 1.76
CA ALA A 207 -19.69 -13.38 0.54
C ALA A 207 -19.86 -12.52 -0.72
N ARG A 208 -20.83 -11.59 -0.71
CA ARG A 208 -20.93 -10.53 -1.73
C ARG A 208 -20.06 -9.36 -1.31
N ARG A 209 -19.04 -9.04 -2.12
CA ARG A 209 -18.13 -7.92 -1.86
C ARG A 209 -18.90 -6.61 -1.75
N SER A 210 -18.78 -5.92 -0.62
CA SER A 210 -19.55 -4.72 -0.33
C SER A 210 -19.06 -3.48 -1.04
N PHE A 211 -17.74 -3.33 -1.18
CA PHE A 211 -17.11 -2.18 -1.81
C PHE A 211 -16.18 -2.65 -2.91
N LEU A 212 -16.30 -2.03 -4.08
CA LEU A 212 -15.52 -2.33 -5.27
C LEU A 212 -14.78 -1.08 -5.73
N GLY A 213 -13.49 -1.21 -6.01
CA GLY A 213 -12.59 -0.12 -6.33
C GLY A 213 -11.88 -0.27 -7.67
N LEU A 214 -11.08 0.74 -8.01
CA LEU A 214 -10.27 0.76 -9.22
C LEU A 214 -8.76 0.69 -8.92
N ALA A 215 -8.10 -0.31 -9.51
CA ALA A 215 -6.65 -0.46 -9.51
C ALA A 215 -5.96 0.57 -10.41
N PRO A 216 -4.69 0.90 -10.13
CA PRO A 216 -3.79 1.50 -11.09
C PRO A 216 -3.75 0.71 -12.40
N THR A 217 -3.82 1.41 -13.53
CA THR A 217 -3.75 0.83 -14.89
C THR A 217 -2.37 0.99 -15.53
N THR A 218 -1.42 1.61 -14.82
CA THR A 218 -0.02 1.75 -15.25
C THR A 218 0.97 1.36 -14.15
N LEU A 219 2.17 0.95 -14.56
CA LEU A 219 3.25 0.63 -13.64
C LEU A 219 3.67 1.86 -12.81
N ALA A 220 3.75 3.03 -13.45
CA ALA A 220 4.11 4.27 -12.78
C ALA A 220 3.15 4.61 -11.63
N GLN A 221 1.83 4.54 -11.87
CA GLN A 221 0.82 4.77 -10.83
C GLN A 221 0.94 3.75 -9.70
N ALA A 222 1.12 2.47 -10.02
CA ALA A 222 1.27 1.41 -9.01
C ALA A 222 2.52 1.64 -8.13
N LEU A 223 3.66 1.95 -8.74
CA LEU A 223 4.90 2.19 -8.00
C LEU A 223 4.84 3.48 -7.17
N LEU A 224 4.23 4.56 -7.68
CA LEU A 224 4.05 5.80 -6.92
C LEU A 224 3.08 5.64 -5.75
N GLN A 225 2.03 4.83 -5.91
CA GLN A 225 1.14 4.47 -4.82
C GLN A 225 1.90 3.75 -3.70
N HIS A 226 2.66 2.71 -4.04
CA HIS A 226 3.45 1.97 -3.06
C HIS A 226 4.57 2.82 -2.42
N LYS A 227 5.14 3.79 -3.15
CA LYS A 227 6.12 4.74 -2.59
C LYS A 227 5.49 5.56 -1.46
N ARG A 228 4.28 6.13 -1.68
CA ARG A 228 3.57 6.92 -0.66
C ARG A 228 3.20 6.10 0.57
N TRP A 229 2.73 4.87 0.36
CA TRP A 229 2.46 3.95 1.47
C TRP A 229 3.73 3.66 2.26
N CYS A 230 4.82 3.30 1.59
CA CYS A 230 6.10 3.03 2.22
C CYS A 230 6.61 4.23 3.04
N GLU A 231 6.56 5.45 2.48
CA GLU A 231 6.92 6.68 3.20
C GLU A 231 6.11 6.84 4.48
N GLY A 232 4.80 6.67 4.39
CA GLY A 232 3.92 6.81 5.54
C GLY A 232 4.18 5.74 6.61
N HIS A 233 4.32 4.47 6.21
CA HIS A 233 4.61 3.39 7.15
C HIS A 233 5.94 3.57 7.88
N ILE A 234 7.00 3.96 7.18
CA ILE A 234 8.29 4.26 7.83
C ILE A 234 8.17 5.49 8.75
N LYS A 235 7.40 6.52 8.35
CA LYS A 235 7.12 7.66 9.24
C LYS A 235 6.41 7.24 10.52
N ILE A 236 5.47 6.28 10.47
CA ILE A 236 4.81 5.75 11.67
C ILE A 236 5.85 5.14 12.61
N VAL A 237 6.74 4.29 12.10
CA VAL A 237 7.78 3.59 12.89
C VAL A 237 8.65 4.57 13.69
N PHE A 238 9.02 5.71 13.09
CA PHE A 238 9.88 6.72 13.72
C PHE A 238 9.13 7.88 14.38
N SER A 239 7.82 7.79 14.52
CA SER A 239 7.00 8.83 15.18
C SER A 239 6.50 8.37 16.55
N ASP A 240 5.88 9.30 17.28
CA ASP A 240 5.14 9.01 18.53
C ASP A 240 3.96 8.04 18.31
N HIS A 241 3.61 7.76 17.06
CA HIS A 241 2.58 6.80 16.66
C HIS A 241 3.13 5.39 16.38
N CYS A 242 4.39 5.10 16.71
CA CYS A 242 4.89 3.73 16.65
C CYS A 242 4.09 2.82 17.59
N SER A 243 3.58 1.69 17.08
CA SER A 243 2.71 0.79 17.84
C SER A 243 3.38 0.19 19.07
N LEU A 244 4.71 0.04 19.06
CA LEU A 244 5.48 -0.45 20.21
C LEU A 244 5.51 0.55 21.37
N TRP A 245 5.49 1.86 21.08
CA TRP A 245 5.50 2.91 22.11
C TRP A 245 4.07 3.32 22.48
N GLN A 246 3.26 3.70 21.48
CA GLN A 246 1.91 4.21 21.70
C GLN A 246 0.97 3.12 22.23
N GLY A 247 1.14 1.88 21.78
CA GLY A 247 0.32 0.73 22.15
C GLY A 247 0.73 0.05 23.44
N HIS A 248 1.92 0.35 23.99
CA HIS A 248 2.44 -0.30 25.19
C HIS A 248 1.49 -0.14 26.38
N GLY A 249 1.08 -1.24 26.99
CA GLY A 249 0.11 -1.26 28.09
C GLY A 249 -1.32 -0.84 27.72
N ARG A 250 -1.61 -0.52 26.44
CA ARG A 250 -2.93 -0.06 25.97
C ARG A 250 -3.64 -1.06 25.07
N ILE A 251 -2.89 -1.82 24.28
CA ILE A 251 -3.42 -2.84 23.35
C ILE A 251 -2.69 -4.17 23.54
N LYS A 252 -3.27 -5.29 23.07
CA LYS A 252 -2.65 -6.62 23.20
C LYS A 252 -1.31 -6.70 22.48
N ALA A 253 -0.33 -7.42 23.05
CA ALA A 253 1.02 -7.55 22.49
C ALA A 253 1.02 -8.06 21.03
N GLY A 254 0.17 -9.05 20.70
CA GLY A 254 0.02 -9.54 19.33
C GLY A 254 -0.44 -8.46 18.35
N LEU A 255 -1.32 -7.55 18.77
CA LEU A 255 -1.76 -6.41 17.95
C LEU A 255 -0.64 -5.37 17.81
N GLN A 256 0.14 -5.11 18.86
CA GLN A 256 1.29 -4.20 18.81
C GLN A 256 2.32 -4.66 17.77
N ILE A 257 2.70 -5.95 17.85
CA ILE A 257 3.65 -6.59 16.93
C ILE A 257 3.07 -6.61 15.52
N GLY A 258 1.79 -6.93 15.38
CA GLY A 258 1.10 -6.95 14.09
C GLY A 258 1.14 -5.60 13.36
N TYR A 259 0.78 -4.51 14.04
CA TYR A 259 0.96 -3.15 13.50
C TYR A 259 2.42 -2.84 13.19
N TYR A 260 3.37 -3.27 14.02
CA TYR A 260 4.78 -3.00 13.82
C TYR A 260 5.32 -3.68 12.57
N VAL A 261 5.04 -4.98 12.40
CA VAL A 261 5.44 -5.77 11.23
C VAL A 261 4.83 -5.18 9.95
N TYR A 262 3.54 -4.81 9.99
CA TYR A 262 2.86 -4.17 8.85
C TYR A 262 3.55 -2.87 8.43
N ASN A 263 4.00 -2.06 9.39
CA ASN A 263 4.71 -0.81 9.10
C ASN A 263 6.18 -1.01 8.66
N MET A 264 6.76 -2.19 8.85
CA MET A 264 8.19 -2.45 8.60
C MET A 264 8.52 -2.96 7.19
N TRP A 265 7.53 -3.33 6.39
CA TRP A 265 7.74 -3.90 5.06
C TRP A 265 8.63 -3.07 4.11
N GLY A 266 8.68 -1.74 4.28
CA GLY A 266 9.51 -0.84 3.47
C GLY A 266 11.01 -1.11 3.56
N PHE A 267 11.52 -1.51 4.73
CA PHE A 267 12.95 -1.78 4.94
C PHE A 267 13.47 -3.00 4.18
N ASN A 268 12.57 -3.85 3.67
CA ASN A 268 12.94 -4.98 2.83
C ASN A 268 13.62 -4.56 1.51
N CYS A 269 13.63 -3.27 1.14
CA CYS A 269 14.38 -2.78 -0.01
C CYS A 269 15.89 -3.08 0.11
N ILE A 270 16.48 -2.90 1.30
CA ILE A 270 17.92 -3.09 1.55
C ILE A 270 18.33 -4.55 1.30
N PRO A 271 17.77 -5.56 2.00
CA PRO A 271 18.16 -6.95 1.75
C PRO A 271 17.86 -7.37 0.31
N THR A 272 16.75 -6.91 -0.29
CA THR A 272 16.41 -7.25 -1.67
C THR A 272 17.46 -6.73 -2.66
N LEU A 273 17.95 -5.50 -2.47
CA LEU A 273 19.03 -4.96 -3.30
C LEU A 273 20.32 -5.75 -3.13
N CYS A 274 20.68 -6.13 -1.90
CA CYS A 274 21.84 -7.00 -1.65
C CYS A 274 21.72 -8.32 -2.41
N TYR A 275 20.57 -9.00 -2.36
CA TYR A 275 20.34 -10.28 -3.05
C TYR A 275 20.26 -10.17 -4.58
N ILE A 276 20.02 -8.98 -5.14
CA ILE A 276 19.97 -8.76 -6.59
C ILE A 276 21.33 -8.31 -7.13
N ILE A 277 22.08 -7.51 -6.36
CA ILE A 277 23.34 -6.93 -6.80
C ILE A 277 24.51 -7.85 -6.46
N ILE A 278 24.66 -8.25 -5.20
CA ILE A 278 25.85 -8.98 -4.73
C ILE A 278 26.03 -10.31 -5.47
N PRO A 279 25.00 -11.18 -5.61
CA PRO A 279 25.17 -12.44 -6.35
C PRO A 279 25.56 -12.24 -7.81
N SER A 280 25.06 -11.18 -8.47
CA SER A 280 25.37 -10.89 -9.87
C SER A 280 26.83 -10.43 -10.05
N LEU A 281 27.33 -9.58 -9.15
CA LEU A 281 28.73 -9.13 -9.18
C LEU A 281 29.71 -10.24 -8.76
N CYS A 282 29.40 -10.98 -7.70
CA CYS A 282 30.19 -12.14 -7.30
C CYS A 282 30.20 -13.22 -8.39
N LEU A 283 29.12 -13.37 -9.16
CA LEU A 283 29.09 -14.24 -10.32
C LEU A 283 30.17 -13.82 -11.32
N LEU A 284 30.27 -12.55 -11.71
CA LEU A 284 31.33 -12.06 -12.62
C LEU A 284 32.75 -12.35 -12.12
N GLN A 285 32.96 -12.19 -10.82
CA GLN A 285 34.26 -12.43 -10.17
C GLN A 285 34.58 -13.93 -10.00
N GLY A 286 33.59 -14.81 -10.14
CA GLY A 286 33.74 -16.24 -9.85
C GLY A 286 33.80 -16.54 -8.34
N ILE A 287 33.28 -15.64 -7.50
CA ILE A 287 33.19 -15.84 -6.06
C ILE A 287 31.93 -16.65 -5.75
N VAL A 288 32.14 -17.80 -5.12
CA VAL A 288 31.08 -18.73 -4.71
C VAL A 288 30.41 -18.24 -3.43
N LEU A 289 29.10 -17.98 -3.49
CA LEU A 289 28.31 -17.51 -2.34
C LEU A 289 27.40 -18.57 -1.72
N PHE A 290 27.04 -19.60 -2.49
CA PHE A 290 26.08 -20.61 -2.08
C PHE A 290 26.76 -21.98 -2.03
N PRO A 291 26.26 -22.93 -1.21
CA PRO A 291 26.76 -24.29 -1.24
C PRO A 291 26.59 -24.89 -2.65
N SER A 292 27.62 -25.60 -3.11
CA SER A 292 27.56 -26.40 -4.35
C SER A 292 26.44 -27.45 -4.25
N ILE A 293 25.87 -27.83 -5.39
CA ILE A 293 24.78 -28.83 -5.46
C ILE A 293 25.23 -30.18 -4.89
N SER A 294 26.50 -30.55 -5.08
CA SER A 294 27.08 -31.76 -4.47
C SER A 294 27.29 -31.68 -2.95
N SER A 295 27.15 -30.49 -2.33
CA SER A 295 27.33 -30.33 -0.89
C SER A 295 26.08 -30.78 -0.12
N PRO A 296 26.21 -31.51 1.01
CA PRO A 296 25.08 -31.82 1.89
C PRO A 296 24.31 -30.57 2.37
N TRP A 297 24.99 -29.42 2.45
CA TRP A 297 24.39 -28.14 2.83
C TRP A 297 23.43 -27.57 1.77
N PHE A 298 23.44 -28.09 0.55
CA PHE A 298 22.46 -27.75 -0.48
C PHE A 298 21.06 -28.25 -0.12
N ILE A 299 20.95 -29.42 0.54
CA ILE A 299 19.67 -30.05 0.89
C ILE A 299 18.76 -29.11 1.72
N PRO A 300 19.19 -28.55 2.87
CA PRO A 300 18.34 -27.65 3.63
C PRO A 300 17.99 -26.36 2.86
N LEU A 301 18.90 -25.85 2.02
CA LEU A 301 18.63 -24.69 1.18
C LEU A 301 17.55 -24.99 0.14
N ALA A 302 17.67 -26.12 -0.57
CA ALA A 302 16.71 -26.57 -1.56
C ALA A 302 15.33 -26.80 -0.92
N TYR A 303 15.29 -27.46 0.24
CA TYR A 303 14.06 -27.65 1.01
C TYR A 303 13.37 -26.32 1.34
N LEU A 304 14.11 -25.33 1.87
CA LEU A 304 13.53 -24.03 2.23
C LEU A 304 12.97 -23.29 1.01
N VAL A 305 13.71 -23.27 -0.10
CA VAL A 305 13.29 -22.62 -1.35
C VAL A 305 12.03 -23.29 -1.89
N ILE A 306 12.04 -24.62 -2.03
CA ILE A 306 10.91 -25.40 -2.55
C ILE A 306 9.70 -25.23 -1.64
N ALA A 307 9.85 -25.39 -0.32
CA ALA A 307 8.76 -25.25 0.63
C ALA A 307 8.13 -23.85 0.58
N LYS A 308 8.95 -22.79 0.61
CA LYS A 308 8.49 -21.40 0.56
C LYS A 308 7.70 -21.11 -0.70
N TYR A 309 8.22 -21.52 -1.86
CA TYR A 309 7.57 -21.22 -3.13
C TYR A 309 6.36 -22.11 -3.42
N THR A 310 6.40 -23.38 -3.00
CA THR A 310 5.23 -24.28 -3.08
C THR A 310 4.09 -23.75 -2.22
N TYR A 311 4.38 -23.33 -0.98
CA TYR A 311 3.39 -22.71 -0.11
C TYR A 311 2.84 -21.42 -0.70
N SER A 312 3.72 -20.53 -1.19
CA SER A 312 3.32 -19.25 -1.80
C SER A 312 2.43 -19.44 -3.02
N ILE A 313 2.73 -20.41 -3.89
CA ILE A 313 1.88 -20.74 -5.04
C ILE A 313 0.54 -21.31 -4.56
N GLY A 314 0.57 -22.27 -3.63
CA GLY A 314 -0.63 -22.90 -3.08
C GLY A 314 -1.58 -21.89 -2.45
N GLU A 315 -1.06 -20.97 -1.63
CA GLU A 315 -1.83 -19.89 -1.02
C GLU A 315 -2.41 -18.94 -2.08
N PHE A 316 -1.61 -18.52 -3.06
CA PHE A 316 -2.07 -17.61 -4.11
C PHE A 316 -3.19 -18.21 -4.96
N LEU A 317 -3.10 -19.51 -5.28
CA LEU A 317 -4.14 -20.25 -6.00
C LEU A 317 -5.39 -20.46 -5.13
N PHE A 318 -5.24 -20.75 -3.84
CA PHE A 318 -6.35 -20.87 -2.90
C PHE A 318 -7.15 -19.57 -2.77
N CYS A 319 -6.48 -18.42 -2.88
CA CYS A 319 -7.10 -17.09 -2.95
C CYS A 319 -7.69 -16.74 -4.34
N GLY A 320 -7.85 -17.71 -5.24
CA GLY A 320 -8.44 -17.51 -6.57
C GLY A 320 -7.51 -16.80 -7.58
N GLY A 321 -6.20 -16.86 -7.35
CA GLY A 321 -5.19 -16.40 -8.30
C GLY A 321 -4.90 -17.42 -9.41
N THR A 322 -4.10 -17.02 -10.39
CA THR A 322 -3.57 -17.89 -11.44
C THR A 322 -2.05 -18.06 -11.29
N LEU A 323 -1.45 -19.07 -11.92
CA LEU A 323 0.02 -19.23 -11.93
C LEU A 323 0.74 -18.02 -12.56
N GLN A 324 0.19 -17.50 -13.66
CA GLN A 324 0.72 -16.29 -14.30
C GLN A 324 0.54 -15.06 -13.39
N GLY A 325 -0.57 -14.97 -12.66
CA GLY A 325 -0.79 -13.91 -11.68
C GLY A 325 0.18 -13.98 -10.51
N TRP A 326 0.50 -15.19 -10.04
CA TRP A 326 1.52 -15.40 -9.01
C TRP A 326 2.90 -14.95 -9.51
N TRP A 327 3.24 -15.26 -10.76
CA TRP A 327 4.49 -14.80 -11.38
C TRP A 327 4.55 -13.26 -11.51
N ASN A 328 3.43 -12.63 -11.90
CA ASN A 328 3.30 -11.17 -11.93
C ASN A 328 3.43 -10.57 -10.53
N ASP A 329 2.88 -11.22 -9.50
CA ASP A 329 3.04 -10.80 -8.11
C ASP A 329 4.50 -10.86 -7.66
N GLN A 330 5.24 -11.93 -7.99
CA GLN A 330 6.69 -12.01 -7.70
C GLN A 330 7.47 -10.90 -8.41
N ARG A 331 7.11 -10.58 -9.66
CA ARG A 331 7.71 -9.46 -10.40
C ARG A 331 7.45 -8.13 -9.70
N MET A 332 6.20 -7.86 -9.35
CA MET A 332 5.81 -6.60 -8.72
C MET A 332 6.36 -6.46 -7.31
N TRP A 333 6.45 -7.56 -6.56
CA TRP A 333 7.14 -7.64 -5.28
C TRP A 333 8.59 -7.17 -5.39
N MET A 334 9.33 -7.66 -6.39
CA MET A 334 10.71 -7.24 -6.65
C MET A 334 10.76 -5.77 -7.08
N SER A 335 9.92 -5.36 -8.04
CA SER A 335 9.91 -4.00 -8.57
C SER A 335 9.61 -2.96 -7.48
N ARG A 336 8.64 -3.21 -6.60
CA ARG A 336 8.30 -2.31 -5.48
C ARG A 336 9.47 -2.14 -4.51
N ARG A 337 10.14 -3.24 -4.16
CA ARG A 337 11.25 -3.23 -3.18
C ARG A 337 12.49 -2.53 -3.72
N THR A 338 12.85 -2.76 -4.98
CA THR A 338 14.03 -2.15 -5.59
C THR A 338 13.81 -0.70 -6.06
N SER A 339 12.55 -0.29 -6.26
CA SER A 339 12.20 1.08 -6.65
C SER A 339 11.44 1.82 -5.55
N SER A 340 10.11 1.69 -5.48
CA SER A 340 9.23 2.44 -4.58
C SER A 340 9.74 2.53 -3.14
N TYR A 341 10.16 1.40 -2.56
CA TYR A 341 10.57 1.34 -1.16
C TYR A 341 11.94 1.97 -0.94
N LEU A 342 12.86 1.76 -1.87
CA LEU A 342 14.17 2.41 -1.86
C LEU A 342 14.03 3.93 -1.95
N PHE A 343 13.26 4.42 -2.93
CA PHE A 343 13.06 5.87 -3.11
C PHE A 343 12.33 6.49 -1.92
N ALA A 344 11.34 5.80 -1.34
CA ALA A 344 10.70 6.24 -0.10
C ALA A 344 11.72 6.37 1.04
N LEU A 345 12.60 5.38 1.22
CA LEU A 345 13.63 5.41 2.27
C LEU A 345 14.63 6.55 2.04
N ILE A 346 15.11 6.74 0.81
CA ILE A 346 16.02 7.83 0.44
C ILE A 346 15.36 9.18 0.72
N ASP A 347 14.11 9.39 0.28
CA ASP A 347 13.41 10.65 0.48
C ASP A 347 13.22 10.98 1.96
N LEU A 348 12.96 9.96 2.80
CA LEU A 348 12.86 10.15 4.25
C LEU A 348 14.21 10.48 4.89
N ILE A 349 15.30 9.85 4.46
CA ILE A 349 16.66 10.18 4.94
C ILE A 349 16.99 11.62 4.54
N LEU A 350 16.73 12.01 3.29
CA LEU A 350 16.97 13.38 2.82
C LEU A 350 16.11 14.41 3.56
N GLN A 351 14.86 14.07 3.90
CA GLN A 351 14.00 14.90 4.75
C GLN A 351 14.57 15.05 6.16
N ALA A 352 15.02 13.94 6.77
CA ALA A 352 15.61 13.94 8.11
C ALA A 352 16.91 14.77 8.18
N LEU A 353 17.69 14.79 7.09
CA LEU A 353 18.91 15.60 6.95
C LEU A 353 18.64 17.07 6.53
N GLY A 354 17.38 17.44 6.29
CA GLY A 354 17.00 18.82 5.92
C GLY A 354 17.20 19.20 4.44
N PHE A 355 17.52 18.24 3.57
CA PHE A 355 17.78 18.47 2.14
C PHE A 355 16.52 18.56 1.27
N SER A 356 15.36 18.08 1.75
CA SER A 356 14.13 18.08 0.97
C SER A 356 12.87 18.37 1.80
N LYS A 357 11.85 18.92 1.15
CA LYS A 357 10.49 19.05 1.72
C LYS A 357 9.60 17.93 1.20
N SER A 358 8.66 17.48 2.02
CA SER A 358 7.69 16.45 1.62
C SER A 358 6.80 16.96 0.47
N ALA A 359 6.95 16.36 -0.71
CA ALA A 359 6.10 16.63 -1.88
C ALA A 359 5.10 15.48 -2.06
N PHE A 360 3.81 15.75 -1.85
CA PHE A 360 2.76 14.78 -2.11
C PHE A 360 2.38 14.80 -3.59
N LEU A 361 2.81 13.79 -4.35
CA LEU A 361 2.40 13.63 -5.75
C LEU A 361 1.06 12.90 -5.84
N ILE A 362 0.08 13.53 -6.47
CA ILE A 362 -1.24 12.92 -6.70
C ILE A 362 -1.13 11.98 -7.90
N THR A 363 -1.51 10.71 -7.71
CA THR A 363 -1.67 9.76 -8.80
C THR A 363 -3.07 9.93 -9.41
N ALA A 364 -3.18 10.50 -10.60
CA ALA A 364 -4.41 10.42 -11.38
C ALA A 364 -4.65 8.94 -11.78
N LYS A 365 -5.90 8.46 -11.71
CA LYS A 365 -6.29 7.10 -12.14
C LYS A 365 -7.01 7.07 -13.50
N VAL A 366 -7.10 8.22 -14.17
CA VAL A 366 -7.64 8.31 -15.54
C VAL A 366 -6.50 8.05 -16.52
N THR A 367 -6.73 7.17 -17.49
CA THR A 367 -5.74 6.85 -18.52
C THR A 367 -6.30 7.01 -19.92
N ASP A 368 -5.42 7.38 -20.84
CA ASP A 368 -5.73 7.45 -22.26
C ASP A 368 -6.18 6.09 -22.80
N THR A 369 -6.97 6.10 -23.88
CA THR A 369 -7.51 4.90 -24.53
C THR A 369 -6.42 3.89 -24.90
N ASP A 370 -5.30 4.36 -25.44
CA ASP A 370 -4.13 3.54 -25.81
C ASP A 370 -3.54 2.78 -24.59
N VAL A 371 -3.51 3.44 -23.43
CA VAL A 371 -2.97 2.88 -22.18
C VAL A 371 -3.94 1.84 -21.61
N SER A 372 -5.25 2.12 -21.65
CA SER A 372 -6.28 1.17 -21.20
C SER A 372 -6.24 -0.13 -22.00
N GLN A 373 -6.10 -0.05 -23.33
CA GLN A 373 -5.99 -1.23 -24.18
C GLN A 373 -4.74 -2.07 -23.87
N ARG A 374 -3.61 -1.43 -23.54
CA ARG A 374 -2.40 -2.16 -23.10
C ARG A 374 -2.62 -2.84 -21.76
N TYR A 375 -3.27 -2.15 -20.82
CA TYR A 375 -3.61 -2.72 -19.52
C TYR A 375 -4.50 -3.96 -19.67
N GLU A 376 -5.58 -3.88 -20.46
CA GLU A 376 -6.48 -5.02 -20.74
C GLU A 376 -5.77 -6.21 -21.39
N LYS A 377 -4.77 -5.94 -22.24
CA LYS A 377 -3.90 -6.96 -22.86
C LYS A 377 -2.79 -7.47 -21.97
N GLU A 378 -2.71 -7.03 -20.72
CA GLU A 378 -1.64 -7.35 -19.77
C GLU A 378 -0.24 -7.02 -20.34
N ILE A 379 -0.11 -5.80 -20.86
CA ILE A 379 1.17 -5.24 -21.30
C ILE A 379 1.56 -4.11 -20.34
N MET A 380 2.74 -4.21 -19.73
CA MET A 380 3.23 -3.22 -18.77
C MET A 380 3.51 -1.86 -19.44
N GLU A 381 3.17 -0.77 -18.78
CA GLU A 381 3.33 0.60 -19.27
C GLU A 381 4.61 1.25 -18.74
N PHE A 382 5.57 1.56 -19.63
CA PHE A 382 6.85 2.21 -19.28
C PHE A 382 7.08 3.56 -19.98
N GLY A 383 6.11 4.07 -20.75
CA GLY A 383 6.30 5.22 -21.64
C GLY A 383 6.66 6.54 -20.97
N ILE A 384 6.45 6.66 -19.65
CA ILE A 384 6.69 7.88 -18.90
C ILE A 384 8.15 7.91 -18.40
N PRO A 385 8.92 8.99 -18.65
CA PRO A 385 10.23 9.16 -18.06
C PRO A 385 10.14 9.18 -16.52
N SER A 386 10.79 8.21 -15.86
CA SER A 386 10.77 8.09 -14.41
C SER A 386 12.08 7.52 -13.86
N PRO A 387 12.62 8.06 -12.74
CA PRO A 387 13.79 7.49 -12.08
C PRO A 387 13.51 6.07 -11.53
N LEU A 388 12.24 5.74 -11.28
CA LEU A 388 11.83 4.39 -10.88
C LEU A 388 12.11 3.38 -12.00
N PHE A 389 11.93 3.77 -13.27
CA PHE A 389 12.21 2.88 -14.40
C PHE A 389 13.70 2.77 -14.68
N LEU A 390 14.47 3.82 -14.40
CA LEU A 390 15.93 3.78 -14.51
C LEU A 390 16.52 2.70 -13.60
N ILE A 391 16.16 2.67 -12.31
CA ILE A 391 16.70 1.64 -11.41
C ILE A 391 16.25 0.22 -11.79
N LEU A 392 14.99 0.05 -12.21
CA LEU A 392 14.49 -1.25 -12.65
C LEU A 392 15.25 -1.75 -13.89
N ALA A 393 15.44 -0.88 -14.89
CA ALA A 393 16.19 -1.20 -16.09
C ALA A 393 17.66 -1.51 -15.77
N THR A 394 18.32 -0.71 -14.94
CA THR A 394 19.72 -0.93 -14.54
C THR A 394 19.89 -2.26 -13.82
N LEU A 395 19.04 -2.60 -12.84
CA LEU A 395 19.16 -3.87 -12.11
C LEU A 395 18.86 -5.09 -13.01
N ALA A 396 17.89 -4.96 -13.91
CA ALA A 396 17.59 -5.98 -14.91
C ALA A 396 18.79 -6.21 -15.84
N LEU A 397 19.38 -5.15 -16.36
CA LEU A 397 20.54 -5.24 -17.26
C LEU A 397 21.79 -5.72 -16.54
N LEU A 398 22.03 -5.30 -15.29
CA LEU A 398 23.14 -5.79 -14.47
C LEU A 398 23.13 -7.31 -14.35
N ASN A 399 21.97 -7.89 -14.02
CA ASN A 399 21.82 -9.35 -13.89
C ASN A 399 21.95 -10.06 -15.24
N LEU A 400 21.40 -9.48 -16.31
CA LEU A 400 21.53 -10.02 -17.67
C LEU A 400 22.99 -10.03 -18.14
N PHE A 401 23.68 -8.89 -18.03
CA PHE A 401 25.08 -8.77 -18.42
C PHE A 401 25.97 -9.67 -17.59
N SER A 402 25.73 -9.77 -16.27
CA SER A 402 26.49 -10.67 -15.40
C SER A 402 26.35 -12.13 -15.84
N LEU A 403 25.13 -12.57 -16.18
CA LEU A 403 24.87 -13.93 -16.64
C LEU A 403 25.50 -14.21 -18.02
N VAL A 404 25.37 -13.27 -18.96
CA VAL A 404 25.92 -13.40 -20.32
C VAL A 404 27.44 -13.38 -20.31
N MET A 405 28.05 -12.44 -19.59
CA MET A 405 29.50 -12.32 -19.47
C MET A 405 30.11 -13.53 -18.76
N MET A 406 29.49 -14.04 -17.69
CA MET A 406 29.93 -15.30 -17.06
C MET A 406 29.83 -16.48 -18.03
N SER A 407 28.71 -16.60 -18.77
CA SER A 407 28.55 -17.67 -19.77
C SER A 407 29.63 -17.60 -20.84
N PHE A 408 29.94 -16.39 -21.33
CA PHE A 408 31.02 -16.17 -22.30
C PHE A 408 32.40 -16.48 -21.71
N LYS A 409 32.68 -16.01 -20.48
CA LYS A 409 33.93 -16.30 -19.75
C LYS A 409 34.13 -17.81 -19.58
N SER A 410 33.07 -18.54 -19.22
CA SER A 410 33.11 -20.00 -19.06
C SER A 410 33.49 -20.73 -20.34
N VAL A 411 32.95 -20.29 -21.48
CA VAL A 411 33.26 -20.85 -22.81
C VAL A 411 34.67 -20.50 -23.26
N VAL A 412 35.09 -19.24 -23.09
CA VAL A 412 36.41 -18.77 -23.57
C VAL A 412 37.56 -19.30 -22.70
N MET A 413 37.37 -19.36 -21.38
CA MET A 413 38.40 -19.79 -20.44
C MET A 413 38.42 -21.31 -20.22
N ASN A 414 37.58 -22.09 -20.90
CA ASN A 414 37.39 -23.53 -20.66
C ASN A 414 37.25 -23.86 -19.16
N THR A 415 36.36 -23.13 -18.48
CA THR A 415 36.16 -23.29 -17.03
C THR A 415 35.78 -24.74 -16.69
N LYS A 416 36.41 -25.30 -15.65
CA LYS A 416 36.17 -26.69 -15.25
C LYS A 416 34.72 -26.87 -14.81
N ALA A 417 34.16 -28.04 -15.08
CA ALA A 417 32.78 -28.38 -14.71
C ALA A 417 32.50 -28.17 -13.21
N GLY A 418 33.45 -28.49 -12.33
CA GLY A 418 33.31 -28.30 -10.88
C GLY A 418 33.23 -26.82 -10.45
N ASP A 419 33.92 -25.92 -11.17
CA ASP A 419 33.87 -24.47 -10.88
C ASP A 419 32.52 -23.88 -11.32
N LEU A 420 31.98 -24.36 -12.45
CA LEU A 420 30.65 -23.97 -12.91
C LEU A 420 29.55 -24.52 -11.99
N GLU A 421 29.71 -25.75 -11.50
CA GLU A 421 28.80 -26.35 -10.51
C GLU A 421 28.76 -25.52 -9.22
N ALA A 422 29.91 -25.04 -8.74
CA ALA A 422 29.97 -24.20 -7.55
C ALA A 422 29.20 -22.86 -7.71
N LEU A 423 29.09 -22.34 -8.93
CA LEU A 423 28.39 -21.08 -9.25
C LEU A 423 26.93 -21.28 -9.67
N SER A 424 26.47 -22.53 -9.82
CA SER A 424 25.15 -22.89 -10.36
C SER A 424 23.99 -22.19 -9.65
N MET A 425 24.03 -22.05 -8.32
CA MET A 425 22.98 -21.38 -7.56
C MET A 425 22.93 -19.87 -7.79
N GLN A 426 24.09 -19.23 -7.97
CA GLN A 426 24.14 -17.81 -8.35
C GLN A 426 23.61 -17.61 -9.77
N MET A 427 23.95 -18.51 -10.69
CA MET A 427 23.41 -18.50 -12.05
C MET A 427 21.90 -18.70 -12.05
N LEU A 428 21.37 -19.61 -11.24
CA LEU A 428 19.93 -19.84 -11.09
C LEU A 428 19.22 -18.60 -10.52
N LEU A 429 19.79 -17.98 -9.49
CA LEU A 429 19.24 -16.75 -8.91
C LEU A 429 19.24 -15.60 -9.93
N CYS A 430 20.38 -15.35 -10.60
CA CYS A 430 20.49 -14.33 -11.64
C CYS A 430 19.51 -14.62 -12.80
N GLY A 431 19.43 -15.87 -13.25
CA GLY A 431 18.50 -16.32 -14.28
C GLY A 431 17.03 -16.09 -13.89
N THR A 432 16.69 -16.31 -12.61
CA THR A 432 15.34 -16.02 -12.08
C THR A 432 15.06 -14.52 -12.10
N VAL A 433 16.01 -13.68 -11.69
CA VAL A 433 15.88 -12.21 -11.74
C VAL A 433 15.73 -11.73 -13.19
N VAL A 434 16.49 -12.29 -14.13
CA VAL A 434 16.35 -12.02 -15.57
C VAL A 434 14.96 -12.42 -16.05
N ALA A 435 14.49 -13.63 -15.73
CA ALA A 435 13.16 -14.11 -16.14
C ALA A 435 12.02 -13.22 -15.60
N LEU A 436 12.10 -12.77 -14.35
CA LEU A 436 11.12 -11.86 -13.75
C LEU A 436 11.06 -10.51 -14.49
N ASN A 437 12.21 -10.02 -14.97
CA ASN A 437 12.34 -8.76 -15.69
C ASN A 437 12.07 -8.85 -17.21
N LEU A 438 11.54 -9.96 -17.73
CA LEU A 438 11.26 -10.11 -19.16
C LEU A 438 10.48 -8.92 -19.79
N PRO A 439 9.42 -8.36 -19.16
CA PRO A 439 8.74 -7.18 -19.72
C PRO A 439 9.61 -5.93 -19.79
N VAL A 440 10.61 -5.80 -18.91
CA VAL A 440 11.57 -4.69 -18.94
C VAL A 440 12.45 -4.79 -20.19
N TYR A 441 12.99 -5.97 -20.51
CA TYR A 441 13.77 -6.15 -21.74
C TYR A 441 12.93 -5.96 -23.00
N GLN A 442 11.68 -6.45 -23.00
CA GLN A 442 10.74 -6.17 -24.09
C GLN A 442 10.54 -4.66 -24.28
N ALA A 443 10.38 -3.91 -23.19
CA ALA A 443 10.21 -2.46 -23.23
C ALA A 443 11.51 -1.69 -23.57
N LEU A 444 12.69 -2.24 -23.26
CA LEU A 444 13.98 -1.63 -23.60
C LEU A 444 14.33 -1.80 -25.08
N PHE A 445 14.09 -2.99 -25.65
CA PHE A 445 14.71 -3.39 -26.92
C PHE A 445 13.74 -3.83 -28.02
N LEU A 446 12.55 -4.33 -27.69
CA LEU A 446 11.67 -4.98 -28.68
C LEU A 446 10.43 -4.16 -29.03
N ARG A 447 9.89 -3.40 -28.07
CA ARG A 447 8.65 -2.66 -28.25
C ARG A 447 8.86 -1.37 -29.04
N LYS A 448 7.92 -1.11 -29.95
CA LYS A 448 7.84 0.12 -30.77
C LYS A 448 6.60 0.97 -30.43
N ASP A 449 5.75 0.49 -29.54
CA ASP A 449 4.57 1.22 -29.07
C ASP A 449 4.92 2.23 -27.97
N LYS A 450 4.05 3.20 -27.71
CA LYS A 450 4.28 4.30 -26.75
C LYS A 450 4.60 3.87 -25.31
N GLY A 451 4.38 2.61 -24.94
CA GLY A 451 4.71 2.09 -23.62
C GLY A 451 6.11 1.47 -23.51
N HIS A 452 6.98 1.64 -24.51
CA HIS A 452 8.41 1.32 -24.42
C HIS A 452 9.13 2.24 -23.42
N ILE A 453 10.29 1.82 -22.89
CA ILE A 453 11.10 2.67 -22.02
C ILE A 453 11.72 3.81 -22.85
N PRO A 454 11.64 5.08 -22.41
CA PRO A 454 12.24 6.20 -23.13
C PRO A 454 13.75 6.02 -23.37
N SER A 455 14.22 6.35 -24.58
CA SER A 455 15.62 6.15 -25.01
C SER A 455 16.68 6.73 -24.05
N PRO A 456 16.48 7.91 -23.42
CA PRO A 456 17.43 8.41 -22.43
C PRO A 456 17.60 7.50 -21.22
N ILE A 457 16.52 6.83 -20.78
CA ILE A 457 16.56 5.87 -19.68
C ILE A 457 17.26 4.59 -20.13
N THR A 458 16.94 4.09 -21.32
CA THR A 458 17.62 2.93 -21.92
C THR A 458 19.14 3.15 -21.96
N PHE A 459 19.58 4.26 -22.55
CA PHE A 459 21.01 4.58 -22.65
C PHE A 459 21.68 4.65 -21.27
N LYS A 460 21.11 5.41 -20.32
CA LYS A 460 21.64 5.52 -18.96
C LYS A 460 21.72 4.17 -18.26
N SER A 461 20.68 3.35 -18.37
CA SER A 461 20.64 2.03 -17.72
C SER A 461 21.69 1.08 -18.27
N VAL A 462 21.94 1.09 -19.59
CA VAL A 462 23.01 0.30 -20.22
C VAL A 462 24.38 0.75 -19.74
N VAL A 463 24.65 2.06 -19.77
CA VAL A 463 25.94 2.62 -19.32
C VAL A 463 26.20 2.27 -17.86
N LEU A 464 25.24 2.53 -16.96
CA LEU A 464 25.38 2.25 -15.53
C LEU A 464 25.64 0.75 -15.26
N SER A 465 24.90 -0.13 -15.94
CA SER A 465 25.04 -1.58 -15.75
C SER A 465 26.38 -2.09 -16.27
N LEU A 466 26.81 -1.68 -17.47
CA LEU A 466 28.11 -2.04 -18.02
C LEU A 466 29.25 -1.52 -17.16
N SER A 467 29.18 -0.26 -16.72
CA SER A 467 30.18 0.31 -15.82
C SER A 467 30.29 -0.51 -14.52
N ALA A 468 29.17 -0.92 -13.93
CA ALA A 468 29.18 -1.78 -12.74
C ALA A 468 29.81 -3.16 -13.02
N CYS A 469 29.47 -3.81 -14.14
CA CYS A 469 30.09 -5.09 -14.53
C CYS A 469 31.61 -4.96 -14.76
N ILE A 470 32.04 -3.89 -15.43
CA ILE A 470 33.45 -3.63 -15.72
C ILE A 470 34.21 -3.36 -14.43
N MET A 471 33.71 -2.45 -13.57
CA MET A 471 34.35 -2.15 -12.28
C MET A 471 34.45 -3.37 -11.37
N SER A 472 33.51 -4.32 -11.48
CA SER A 472 33.56 -5.58 -10.72
C SER A 472 34.54 -6.60 -11.29
N SER A 473 34.98 -6.43 -12.54
CA SER A 473 35.91 -7.35 -13.22
C SER A 473 37.38 -6.94 -13.06
N TYR A 474 37.63 -5.72 -12.54
CA TYR A 474 38.91 -5.26 -12.03
C TYR A 474 38.98 -5.49 -10.53
#